data_AF-A0A0F4V5N4-F1
#
_entry.id   AF-A0A0F4V5N4-F1
#
_cell.length_a   1.000
_cell.length_b   1.000
_cell.length_c   1.000
_cell.angle_alpha   90.00
_cell.angle_beta   90.00
_cell.angle_gamma   90.00
#
_symmetry.space_group_name_H-M   'P 1'
#
loop_
_entity.id
_entity.type
_entity.pdbx_description
1 polymer ?
#
loop_
_entity_poly.entity_id
_entity_poly.type
_entity_poly.pdbx_seq_one_letter_code
_entity_poly.pdbx_strand_id
1 'polypeptide(L)'
;MVLGIAFLLGGWLVMDHRSGVIDALSRKITHKSSLLTHGLRESFNPDVKVLESLGGEFKDFHRGSYSRQILKSVQGTYFGAVHELPFTYQHLQYVDRETYKTTVPDGAGGTKVETKTVDREFARHSLVLDFPWVENVVVRGDRHWGLDLEETLDTASSEFNSTFHLTGSTQMACAVFAKPATVLHLLQLHQQLSDINLEFSEHGRLCLSFSDAGLLAPSASEGLKNLQAFEQLVETGIRLPRLDLLLSWVHRLAELHDDNFALSPKPLKNMEY
;
A
#
# COMPACT_ATOMS: atom_id res chain seq x y z
N MET A 1 -14.36 -32.99 -46.83
CA MET A 1 -14.67 -31.81 -45.99
C MET A 1 -14.11 -32.00 -44.57
N VAL A 2 -12.80 -32.25 -44.43
CA VAL A 2 -12.14 -32.50 -43.12
C VAL A 2 -10.78 -31.76 -43.02
N LEU A 3 -10.09 -31.51 -44.16
CA LEU A 3 -8.86 -30.70 -44.17
C LEU A 3 -9.05 -29.20 -43.91
N GLY A 4 -10.23 -28.63 -44.18
CA GLY A 4 -10.48 -27.18 -44.00
C GLY A 4 -10.63 -26.72 -42.55
N ILE A 5 -11.02 -27.64 -41.65
CA ILE A 5 -11.28 -27.32 -40.24
C ILE A 5 -9.97 -27.30 -39.42
N ALA A 6 -9.00 -28.15 -39.78
CA ALA A 6 -7.69 -28.20 -39.12
C ALA A 6 -6.82 -26.96 -39.40
N PHE A 7 -6.89 -26.39 -40.60
CA PHE A 7 -6.18 -25.14 -40.93
C PHE A 7 -6.78 -23.91 -40.26
N LEU A 8 -8.11 -23.86 -40.10
CA LEU A 8 -8.77 -22.78 -39.39
C LEU A 8 -8.45 -22.81 -37.88
N LEU A 9 -8.44 -24.00 -37.26
CA LEU A 9 -8.04 -24.16 -35.85
C LEU A 9 -6.56 -23.86 -35.61
N GLY A 10 -5.67 -24.30 -36.51
CA GLY A 10 -4.24 -24.00 -36.43
C GLY A 10 -3.92 -22.51 -36.64
N GLY A 11 -4.61 -21.86 -37.60
CA GLY A 11 -4.52 -20.41 -37.82
C GLY A 11 -5.04 -19.61 -36.62
N TRP A 12 -6.15 -20.03 -36.02
CA TRP A 12 -6.72 -19.40 -34.84
C TRP A 12 -5.79 -19.52 -33.61
N LEU A 13 -5.19 -20.69 -33.37
CA LEU A 13 -4.21 -20.89 -32.29
C LEU A 13 -2.94 -20.04 -32.46
N VAL A 14 -2.42 -19.93 -33.68
CA VAL A 14 -1.24 -19.08 -33.96
C VAL A 14 -1.58 -17.59 -33.84
N MET A 15 -2.77 -17.17 -34.28
CA MET A 15 -3.23 -15.79 -34.13
C MET A 15 -3.50 -15.44 -32.66
N ASP A 16 -4.14 -16.32 -31.90
CA ASP A 16 -4.43 -16.16 -30.48
C ASP A 16 -3.14 -16.06 -29.65
N HIS A 17 -2.18 -16.94 -29.95
CA HIS A 17 -0.85 -16.89 -29.33
C HIS A 17 -0.11 -15.58 -29.65
N ARG A 18 -0.18 -15.12 -30.91
CA ARG A 18 0.41 -13.83 -31.33
C ARG A 18 -0.28 -12.63 -30.67
N SER A 19 -1.61 -12.61 -30.59
CA SER A 19 -2.34 -11.55 -29.89
C SER A 19 -2.01 -11.53 -28.40
N GLY A 20 -1.89 -12.70 -27.77
CA GLY A 20 -1.48 -12.81 -26.37
C GLY A 20 -0.07 -12.24 -26.12
N VAL A 21 0.88 -12.49 -27.03
CA VAL A 21 2.23 -11.93 -26.96
C VAL A 21 2.22 -10.41 -27.16
N ILE A 22 1.45 -9.89 -28.13
CA ILE A 22 1.31 -8.44 -28.38
C ILE A 22 0.69 -7.75 -27.17
N ASP A 23 -0.36 -8.32 -26.58
CA ASP A 23 -1.03 -7.75 -25.42
C ASP A 23 -0.12 -7.80 -24.18
N ALA A 24 0.64 -8.88 -23.99
CA ALA A 24 1.62 -8.99 -22.91
C ALA A 24 2.75 -7.97 -23.06
N LEU A 25 3.26 -7.78 -24.28
CA LEU A 25 4.28 -6.78 -24.57
C LEU A 25 3.74 -5.36 -24.38
N SER A 26 2.51 -5.09 -24.83
CA SER A 26 1.84 -3.80 -24.61
C SER A 26 1.75 -3.50 -23.12
N ARG A 27 1.23 -4.43 -22.31
CA ARG A 27 1.18 -4.28 -20.85
C ARG A 27 2.55 -4.04 -20.22
N LYS A 28 3.59 -4.73 -20.69
CA LYS A 28 4.96 -4.54 -20.19
C LYS A 28 5.51 -3.15 -20.52
N ILE A 29 5.31 -2.67 -21.75
CA ILE A 29 5.71 -1.32 -22.16
C ILE A 29 4.93 -0.29 -21.38
N THR A 30 3.60 -0.44 -21.29
CA THR A 30 2.72 0.44 -20.51
C THR A 30 3.21 0.57 -19.07
N HIS A 31 3.49 -0.56 -18.42
CA HIS A 31 4.01 -0.60 -17.06
C HIS A 31 5.37 0.10 -16.94
N LYS A 32 6.33 -0.18 -17.83
CA LYS A 32 7.64 0.47 -17.76
C LYS A 32 7.57 1.97 -18.05
N SER A 33 6.76 2.37 -19.02
CA SER A 33 6.54 3.77 -19.36
C SER A 33 5.88 4.54 -18.22
N SER A 34 4.90 3.95 -17.53
CA SER A 34 4.26 4.63 -16.40
C SER A 34 5.23 4.88 -15.25
N LEU A 35 6.14 3.94 -14.96
CA LEU A 35 7.19 4.15 -13.96
C LEU A 35 8.12 5.29 -14.36
N LEU A 36 8.59 5.30 -15.61
CA LEU A 36 9.46 6.36 -16.12
C LEU A 36 8.78 7.73 -16.06
N THR A 37 7.49 7.78 -16.41
CA THR A 37 6.67 9.00 -16.34
C THR A 37 6.65 9.61 -14.93
N HIS A 38 6.66 8.77 -13.89
CA HIS A 38 6.63 9.20 -12.49
C HIS A 38 8.00 9.12 -11.80
N GLY A 39 9.09 8.91 -12.55
CA GLY A 39 10.44 8.78 -12.00
C GLY A 39 10.63 7.59 -11.04
N LEU A 40 9.79 6.56 -11.14
CA LEU A 40 9.75 5.45 -10.20
C LEU A 40 10.83 4.41 -10.46
N ARG A 41 11.40 3.89 -9.38
CA ARG A 41 12.40 2.81 -9.41
C ARG A 41 11.84 1.58 -8.72
N GLU A 42 11.70 0.49 -9.46
CA GLU A 42 11.19 -0.77 -8.91
C GLU A 42 12.32 -1.74 -8.60
N SER A 43 12.21 -2.40 -7.44
CA SER A 43 12.90 -3.64 -7.14
C SER A 43 11.87 -4.75 -6.93
N PHE A 44 12.17 -5.91 -7.52
CA PHE A 44 11.38 -7.13 -7.38
C PHE A 44 12.28 -8.17 -6.75
N ASN A 45 11.79 -8.81 -5.69
CA ASN A 45 12.27 -10.03 -5.02
C ASN A 45 11.97 -9.90 -3.51
N PRO A 46 11.76 -11.04 -2.81
CA PRO A 46 11.76 -11.07 -1.35
C PRO A 46 13.01 -10.38 -0.80
N ASP A 47 12.82 -9.21 -0.21
CA ASP A 47 13.90 -8.45 0.42
C ASP A 47 13.75 -8.56 1.94
N VAL A 48 14.47 -9.54 2.50
CA VAL A 48 14.47 -9.82 3.93
C VAL A 48 14.98 -8.62 4.74
N LYS A 49 15.96 -7.88 4.21
CA LYS A 49 16.52 -6.72 4.91
C LYS A 49 15.53 -5.56 4.94
N VAL A 50 14.80 -5.34 3.84
CA VAL A 50 13.71 -4.36 3.80
C VAL A 50 12.61 -4.75 4.78
N LEU A 51 12.22 -6.03 4.83
CA LEU A 51 11.23 -6.51 5.79
C LEU A 51 11.69 -6.33 7.24
N GLU A 52 12.94 -6.70 7.57
CA GLU A 52 13.53 -6.53 8.90
C GLU A 52 13.58 -5.05 9.30
N SER A 53 14.00 -4.18 8.39
CA SER A 53 14.05 -2.73 8.63
C SER A 53 12.67 -2.14 8.85
N LEU A 54 11.68 -2.52 8.04
CA LEU A 54 10.31 -2.01 8.17
C LEU A 54 9.62 -2.57 9.41
N GLY A 55 9.81 -3.86 9.71
CA GLY A 55 9.28 -4.49 10.92
C GLY A 55 9.96 -4.01 12.20
N GLY A 56 11.17 -3.44 12.12
CA GLY A 56 11.81 -2.78 13.26
C GLY A 56 11.15 -1.46 13.66
N GLU A 57 10.38 -0.84 12.76
CA GLU A 57 9.79 0.49 12.97
C GLU A 57 8.26 0.49 12.94
N PHE A 58 7.66 -0.34 12.09
CA PHE A 58 6.22 -0.36 11.83
C PHE A 58 5.65 -1.74 12.13
N LYS A 59 4.75 -1.80 13.10
CA LYS A 59 4.07 -3.02 13.53
C LYS A 59 3.20 -3.62 12.42
N ASP A 60 2.78 -2.83 11.42
CA ASP A 60 1.98 -3.33 10.28
C ASP A 60 2.70 -4.43 9.48
N PHE A 61 4.04 -4.49 9.53
CA PHE A 61 4.83 -5.52 8.86
C PHE A 61 4.98 -6.82 9.66
N HIS A 62 4.41 -6.89 10.87
CA HIS A 62 4.32 -8.12 11.67
C HIS A 62 3.10 -9.00 11.36
N ARG A 63 2.34 -8.68 10.31
CA ARG A 63 1.24 -9.52 9.82
C ARG A 63 1.69 -10.92 9.41
N GLY A 64 0.79 -11.90 9.54
CA GLY A 64 1.06 -13.32 9.28
C GLY A 64 1.44 -14.11 10.52
N SER A 65 0.74 -15.20 10.81
CA SER A 65 1.14 -16.12 11.89
C SER A 65 2.21 -17.13 11.47
N TYR A 66 2.43 -17.35 10.16
CA TYR A 66 3.35 -18.35 9.65
C TYR A 66 4.54 -17.76 8.88
N SER A 67 4.27 -17.06 7.77
CA SER A 67 5.32 -16.48 6.93
C SER A 67 4.92 -15.11 6.39
N ARG A 68 5.91 -14.30 6.00
CA ARG A 68 5.72 -13.00 5.37
C ARG A 68 6.93 -12.60 4.53
N GLN A 69 6.72 -11.80 3.49
CA GLN A 69 7.79 -11.30 2.62
C GLN A 69 7.36 -10.05 1.84
N ILE A 70 8.32 -9.17 1.53
CA ILE A 70 8.12 -8.03 0.62
C ILE A 70 8.34 -8.51 -0.81
N LEU A 71 7.27 -8.56 -1.61
CA LEU A 71 7.34 -9.02 -3.00
C LEU A 71 7.87 -7.94 -3.96
N LYS A 72 7.58 -6.68 -3.64
CA LYS A 72 7.83 -5.54 -4.51
C LYS A 72 8.04 -4.28 -3.69
N SER A 73 9.07 -3.52 -4.04
CA SER A 73 9.29 -2.16 -3.54
C SER A 73 9.39 -1.20 -4.72
N VAL A 74 8.76 -0.03 -4.61
CA VAL A 74 8.83 1.02 -5.63
C VAL A 74 9.11 2.36 -4.97
N GLN A 75 10.21 2.98 -5.34
CA GLN A 75 10.64 4.27 -4.80
C GLN A 75 10.30 5.39 -5.77
N GLY A 76 9.91 6.53 -5.23
CA GLY A 76 9.57 7.73 -5.98
C GLY A 76 9.62 8.99 -5.14
N THR A 77 9.32 10.11 -5.78
CA THR A 77 9.14 11.40 -5.09
C THR A 77 7.90 12.06 -5.67
N TYR A 78 6.97 12.43 -4.79
CA TYR A 78 5.82 13.25 -5.15
C TYR A 78 6.16 14.72 -4.96
N PHE A 79 5.94 15.52 -5.99
CA PHE A 79 6.15 16.98 -5.95
C PHE A 79 4.80 17.65 -5.74
N GLY A 80 4.41 17.81 -4.47
CA GLY A 80 3.21 18.53 -4.08
C GLY A 80 3.41 20.04 -4.15
N ALA A 81 2.34 20.80 -3.91
CA ALA A 81 2.39 22.26 -4.00
C ALA A 81 3.29 22.90 -2.92
N VAL A 82 3.36 22.26 -1.75
CA VAL A 82 4.07 22.77 -0.55
C VAL A 82 5.18 21.83 -0.09
N HIS A 83 5.07 20.53 -0.36
CA HIS A 83 6.02 19.53 0.11
C HIS A 83 6.44 18.59 -1.01
N GLU A 84 7.73 18.27 -1.03
CA GLU A 84 8.26 17.13 -1.75
C GLU A 84 8.22 15.92 -0.81
N LEU A 85 7.61 14.83 -1.26
CA LEU A 85 7.43 13.62 -0.45
C LEU A 85 8.14 12.46 -1.13
N PRO A 86 9.40 12.17 -0.77
CA PRO A 86 10.03 10.91 -1.09
C PRO A 86 9.23 9.78 -0.46
N PHE A 87 8.88 8.76 -1.24
CA PHE A 87 8.09 7.64 -0.75
C PHE A 87 8.63 6.31 -1.27
N THR A 88 8.33 5.25 -0.52
CA THR A 88 8.50 3.88 -0.96
C THR A 88 7.17 3.15 -0.84
N TYR A 89 6.65 2.69 -1.97
CA TYR A 89 5.55 1.74 -1.99
C TYR A 89 6.08 0.33 -1.67
N GLN A 90 5.35 -0.41 -0.84
CA GLN A 90 5.66 -1.79 -0.49
C GLN A 90 4.46 -2.71 -0.77
N HIS A 91 4.74 -3.91 -1.26
CA HIS A 91 3.79 -5.01 -1.36
C HIS A 91 4.24 -6.15 -0.46
N LEU A 92 3.60 -6.25 0.70
CA LEU A 92 3.77 -7.34 1.65
C LEU A 92 2.82 -8.49 1.30
N GLN A 93 3.34 -9.70 1.23
CA GLN A 93 2.56 -10.93 1.22
C GLN A 93 2.78 -11.63 2.56
N TYR A 94 1.72 -12.17 3.16
CA TYR A 94 1.80 -12.90 4.42
C TYR A 94 0.84 -14.08 4.48
N VAL A 95 1.14 -15.04 5.34
CA VAL A 95 0.37 -16.27 5.53
C VAL A 95 -0.03 -16.41 6.99
N ASP A 96 -1.33 -16.59 7.21
CA ASP A 96 -1.86 -17.06 8.49
C ASP A 96 -2.10 -18.57 8.42
N ARG A 97 -1.58 -19.28 9.42
CA ARG A 97 -1.79 -20.71 9.61
C ARG A 97 -2.72 -20.95 10.79
N GLU A 98 -3.80 -21.66 10.53
CA GLU A 98 -4.74 -22.14 11.53
C GLU A 98 -4.67 -23.67 11.62
N THR A 99 -4.63 -24.20 12.85
CA THR A 99 -4.68 -25.65 13.10
C THR A 99 -5.91 -26.00 13.93
N TYR A 100 -6.74 -26.92 13.44
CA TYR A 100 -7.90 -27.42 14.18
C TYR A 100 -7.92 -28.95 14.22
N LYS A 101 -8.44 -29.47 15.33
CA LYS A 101 -8.66 -30.90 15.52
C LYS A 101 -9.98 -31.29 14.87
N THR A 102 -9.97 -32.30 14.02
CA THR A 102 -11.15 -32.88 13.40
C THR A 102 -11.27 -34.35 13.76
N THR A 103 -12.49 -34.81 13.99
CA THR A 103 -12.79 -36.22 14.25
C THR A 103 -13.12 -36.88 12.93
N VAL A 104 -12.39 -37.95 12.58
CA VAL A 104 -12.62 -38.71 11.35
C VAL A 104 -12.87 -40.19 11.67
N PRO A 105 -13.64 -40.93 10.84
CA PRO A 105 -13.81 -42.36 11.01
C PRO A 105 -12.47 -43.11 10.91
N ASP A 106 -12.24 -44.10 11.76
CA ASP A 106 -11.01 -44.89 11.78
C ASP A 106 -11.05 -46.15 10.88
N GLY A 107 -12.18 -46.39 10.21
CA GLY A 107 -12.39 -47.56 9.35
C GLY A 107 -12.68 -48.86 10.09
N ALA A 108 -12.67 -48.86 11.43
CA ALA A 108 -12.97 -50.02 12.30
C ALA A 108 -14.26 -49.82 13.12
N GLY A 109 -15.05 -48.79 12.80
CA GLY A 109 -16.28 -48.43 13.52
C GLY A 109 -16.07 -47.45 14.67
N GLY A 110 -14.85 -46.94 14.86
CA GLY A 110 -14.51 -45.89 15.82
C GLY A 110 -14.19 -44.56 15.14
N THR A 111 -13.62 -43.65 15.93
CA THR A 111 -13.19 -42.33 15.45
C THR A 111 -11.78 -42.04 15.94
N LYS A 112 -11.01 -41.31 15.12
CA LYS A 112 -9.70 -40.77 15.48
C LYS A 112 -9.69 -39.25 15.32
N VAL A 113 -8.85 -38.59 16.11
CA VAL A 113 -8.61 -37.15 16.01
C VAL A 113 -7.45 -36.91 15.05
N GLU A 114 -7.70 -36.16 13.99
CA GLU A 114 -6.68 -35.66 13.07
C GLU A 114 -6.52 -34.15 13.24
N THR A 115 -5.30 -33.66 13.03
CA THR A 115 -5.04 -32.21 13.00
C THR A 115 -5.06 -31.76 11.54
N LYS A 116 -5.94 -30.81 11.22
CA LYS A 116 -5.99 -30.15 9.93
C LYS A 116 -5.35 -28.77 10.03
N THR A 117 -4.41 -28.52 9.13
CA THR A 117 -3.72 -27.23 8.98
C THR A 117 -4.28 -26.53 7.76
N VAL A 118 -4.66 -25.26 7.91
CA VAL A 118 -5.11 -24.40 6.80
C VAL A 118 -4.24 -23.17 6.77
N ASP A 119 -3.59 -22.97 5.63
CA ASP A 119 -2.80 -21.78 5.34
C ASP A 119 -3.63 -20.85 4.47
N ARG A 120 -3.72 -19.57 4.87
CA ARG A 120 -4.41 -18.52 4.13
C ARG A 120 -3.40 -17.44 3.77
N GLU A 121 -3.29 -17.16 2.48
CA GLU A 121 -2.39 -16.13 1.96
C GLU A 121 -3.12 -14.81 1.79
N PHE A 122 -2.45 -13.72 2.15
CA PHE A 122 -2.96 -12.36 2.09
C PHE A 122 -1.92 -11.42 1.50
N ALA A 123 -2.39 -10.27 1.00
CA ALA A 123 -1.57 -9.17 0.53
C ALA A 123 -1.90 -7.90 1.29
N ARG A 124 -0.88 -7.10 1.56
CA ARG A 124 -0.97 -5.76 2.15
C ARG A 124 -0.10 -4.81 1.36
N HIS A 125 -0.63 -3.62 1.12
CA HIS A 125 0.06 -2.56 0.38
C HIS A 125 0.33 -1.39 1.30
N SER A 126 1.44 -0.69 1.12
CA SER A 126 1.72 0.52 1.88
C SER A 126 2.53 1.56 1.12
N LEU A 127 2.40 2.81 1.55
CA LEU A 127 3.33 3.90 1.28
C LEU A 127 4.08 4.23 2.57
N VAL A 128 5.41 4.19 2.50
CA VAL A 128 6.31 4.57 3.58
C VAL A 128 7.04 5.83 3.17
N LEU A 129 6.98 6.88 3.99
CA LEU A 129 7.59 8.17 3.71
C LEU A 129 7.99 8.90 4.99
N ASP A 130 8.87 9.88 4.85
CA ASP A 130 9.17 10.82 5.94
C ASP A 130 7.94 11.72 6.16
N PHE A 131 7.57 11.87 7.43
CA PHE A 131 6.39 12.60 7.89
C PHE A 131 6.67 13.23 9.27
N PRO A 132 7.48 14.30 9.34
CA PRO A 132 8.00 14.83 10.60
C PRO A 132 6.96 15.60 11.45
N TRP A 133 5.73 15.75 10.96
CA TRP A 133 4.70 16.56 11.60
C TRP A 133 3.87 15.80 12.64
N VAL A 134 3.92 14.47 12.62
CA VAL A 134 3.18 13.59 13.52
C VAL A 134 4.07 12.42 13.90
N GLU A 135 4.10 12.11 15.19
CA GLU A 135 4.89 11.02 15.75
C GLU A 135 4.05 10.26 16.77
N ASN A 136 4.32 8.96 16.92
CA ASN A 136 3.74 8.11 17.97
C ASN A 136 2.22 8.10 18.01
N VAL A 137 1.60 8.03 16.84
CA VAL A 137 0.14 7.95 16.66
C VAL A 137 -0.18 6.81 15.70
N VAL A 138 -1.25 6.10 15.96
CA VAL A 138 -1.80 5.06 15.10
C VAL A 138 -3.28 5.32 14.86
N VAL A 139 -3.66 5.35 13.59
CA VAL A 139 -5.06 5.28 13.16
C VAL A 139 -5.26 3.91 12.52
N ARG A 140 -5.94 3.00 13.19
CA ARG A 140 -6.22 1.66 12.69
C ARG A 140 -7.64 1.57 12.14
N GLY A 141 -7.79 1.25 10.86
CA GLY A 141 -9.08 1.01 10.20
C GLY A 141 -9.40 -0.47 9.96
N ASP A 142 -8.49 -1.38 10.29
CA ASP A 142 -8.68 -2.82 10.12
C ASP A 142 -8.67 -3.58 11.46
N ARG A 143 -8.66 -4.92 11.40
CA ARG A 143 -8.69 -5.79 12.60
C ARG A 143 -7.32 -6.13 13.18
N HIS A 144 -6.25 -5.47 12.74
CA HIS A 144 -4.89 -5.77 13.20
C HIS A 144 -4.55 -5.02 14.50
N TRP A 145 -5.14 -5.45 15.60
CA TRP A 145 -4.96 -4.87 16.95
C TRP A 145 -3.51 -4.77 17.42
N GLY A 146 -2.59 -5.53 16.83
CA GLY A 146 -1.15 -5.44 17.13
C GLY A 146 -0.54 -4.07 16.85
N LEU A 147 -1.21 -3.22 16.05
CA LEU A 147 -0.78 -1.85 15.77
C LEU A 147 -0.96 -0.90 16.95
N ASP A 148 -1.98 -1.14 17.79
CA ASP A 148 -2.45 -0.16 18.75
C ASP A 148 -1.35 0.20 19.77
N LEU A 149 -1.38 1.47 20.17
CA LEU A 149 -0.53 2.05 21.22
C LEU A 149 -1.30 2.12 22.54
N GLU A 150 -0.62 2.59 23.59
CA GLU A 150 -1.08 2.50 24.98
C GLU A 150 -2.33 3.33 25.26
N GLU A 151 -2.40 4.54 24.71
CA GLU A 151 -3.47 5.49 24.97
C GLU A 151 -4.45 5.56 23.81
N THR A 152 -5.72 5.25 24.07
CA THR A 152 -6.81 5.39 23.11
C THR A 152 -7.50 6.74 23.26
N LEU A 153 -7.91 7.34 22.15
CA LEU A 153 -8.76 8.54 22.14
C LEU A 153 -9.96 8.36 21.22
N ASP A 154 -11.16 8.53 21.78
CA ASP A 154 -12.38 8.72 21.00
C ASP A 154 -12.50 10.19 20.57
N THR A 155 -12.83 10.41 19.30
CA THR A 155 -13.12 11.75 18.77
C THR A 155 -14.57 12.15 19.04
N ALA A 156 -14.92 13.40 18.77
CA ALA A 156 -16.32 13.83 18.78
C ALA A 156 -17.17 13.25 17.63
N SER A 157 -16.54 12.62 16.61
CA SER A 157 -17.23 12.01 15.48
C SER A 157 -17.50 10.53 15.75
N SER A 158 -18.77 10.17 15.93
CA SER A 158 -19.17 8.77 16.08
C SER A 158 -18.87 7.94 14.83
N GLU A 159 -18.96 8.55 13.65
CA GLU A 159 -18.60 7.89 12.39
C GLU A 159 -17.12 7.51 12.40
N PHE A 160 -16.24 8.44 12.76
CA PHE A 160 -14.80 8.17 12.87
C PHE A 160 -14.52 7.05 13.86
N ASN A 161 -15.08 7.10 15.07
CA ASN A 161 -14.82 6.10 16.10
C ASN A 161 -15.40 4.71 15.74
N SER A 162 -16.36 4.64 14.81
CA SER A 162 -16.88 3.38 14.29
C SER A 162 -16.04 2.79 13.15
N THR A 163 -15.32 3.65 12.42
CA THR A 163 -14.47 3.28 11.28
C THR A 163 -13.03 3.02 11.72
N PHE A 164 -12.52 3.82 12.66
CA PHE A 164 -11.13 3.86 13.06
C PHE A 164 -10.97 3.74 14.56
N HIS A 165 -9.84 3.17 14.96
CA HIS A 165 -9.33 3.23 16.31
C HIS A 165 -8.10 4.14 16.34
N LEU A 166 -8.18 5.24 17.09
CA LEU A 166 -7.08 6.18 17.28
C LEU A 166 -6.36 5.88 18.59
N THR A 167 -5.08 5.57 18.48
CA THR A 167 -4.19 5.35 19.63
C THR A 167 -2.90 6.14 19.50
N GLY A 168 -2.21 6.36 20.61
CA GLY A 168 -0.97 7.11 20.68
C GLY A 168 -0.16 6.73 21.91
N SER A 169 1.11 7.14 21.95
CA SER A 169 1.94 6.96 23.14
C SER A 169 1.49 7.82 24.32
N THR A 170 0.75 8.90 24.03
CA THR A 170 0.13 9.78 25.02
C THR A 170 -1.23 10.27 24.53
N GLN A 171 -2.14 10.58 25.45
CA GLN A 171 -3.42 11.21 25.10
C GLN A 171 -3.24 12.55 24.38
N MET A 172 -2.19 13.30 24.71
CA MET A 172 -1.89 14.58 24.06
C MET A 172 -1.51 14.38 22.59
N ALA A 173 -0.71 13.36 22.26
CA ALA A 173 -0.37 13.04 20.87
C ALA A 173 -1.62 12.74 20.04
N CYS A 174 -2.54 11.93 20.59
CA CYS A 174 -3.84 11.68 19.97
C CYS A 174 -4.67 12.96 19.81
N ALA A 175 -4.73 13.81 20.83
CA ALA A 175 -5.54 15.02 20.81
C ALA A 175 -5.03 16.05 19.79
N VAL A 176 -3.70 16.21 19.68
CA VAL A 176 -3.06 17.06 18.68
C VAL A 176 -3.29 16.52 17.27
N PHE A 177 -3.30 15.20 17.10
CA PHE A 177 -3.60 14.57 15.82
C PHE A 177 -5.08 14.72 15.42
N ALA A 178 -6.00 14.52 16.36
CA ALA A 178 -7.45 14.47 16.14
C ALA A 178 -8.11 15.84 15.91
N LYS A 179 -7.44 16.77 15.21
CA LYS A 179 -8.04 18.02 14.74
C LYS A 179 -9.28 17.69 13.88
N PRO A 180 -10.38 18.48 13.95
CA PRO A 180 -11.57 18.21 13.15
C PRO A 180 -11.31 18.07 11.64
N ALA A 181 -10.35 18.83 11.10
CA ALA A 181 -9.95 18.74 9.70
C ALA A 181 -9.26 17.40 9.38
N THR A 182 -8.41 16.90 10.26
CA THR A 182 -7.75 15.58 10.13
C THR A 182 -8.79 14.46 10.19
N VAL A 183 -9.72 14.52 11.15
CA VAL A 183 -10.82 13.55 11.27
C VAL A 183 -11.66 13.48 9.98
N LEU A 184 -12.06 14.63 9.44
CA LEU A 184 -12.81 14.70 8.19
C LEU A 184 -12.00 14.17 7.00
N HIS A 185 -10.71 14.53 6.92
CA HIS A 185 -9.81 14.07 5.87
C HIS A 185 -9.69 12.54 5.85
N LEU A 186 -9.53 11.91 7.02
CA LEU A 186 -9.41 10.46 7.13
C LEU A 186 -10.72 9.73 6.77
N LEU A 187 -11.87 10.28 7.14
CA LEU A 187 -13.17 9.75 6.72
C LEU A 187 -13.35 9.81 5.19
N GLN A 188 -12.90 10.89 4.55
CA GLN A 188 -12.94 11.00 3.08
C GLN A 188 -11.95 10.04 2.42
N LEU A 189 -10.76 9.87 2.98
CA LEU A 189 -9.77 8.92 2.49
C LEU A 189 -10.28 7.47 2.58
N HIS A 190 -10.98 7.12 3.67
CA HIS A 190 -11.62 5.80 3.85
C HIS A 190 -12.65 5.47 2.75
N GLN A 191 -13.27 6.47 2.13
CA GLN A 191 -14.20 6.23 1.01
C GLN A 191 -13.48 5.81 -0.27
N GLN A 192 -12.15 6.00 -0.36
CA GLN A 192 -11.34 5.70 -1.55
C GLN A 192 -10.50 4.42 -1.41
N LEU A 193 -10.22 4.00 -0.17
CA LEU A 193 -9.38 2.84 0.15
C LEU A 193 -9.96 2.05 1.32
N SER A 194 -9.86 0.74 1.24
CA SER A 194 -10.33 -0.21 2.24
C SER A 194 -9.25 -0.52 3.27
N ASP A 195 -9.68 -0.76 4.52
CA ASP A 195 -8.85 -1.22 5.63
C ASP A 195 -7.60 -0.35 5.85
N ILE A 196 -7.75 0.97 5.82
CA ILE A 196 -6.61 1.90 5.89
C ILE A 196 -6.04 1.93 7.31
N ASN A 197 -4.72 1.84 7.43
CA ASN A 197 -4.00 2.14 8.67
C ASN A 197 -2.97 3.24 8.42
N LEU A 198 -2.81 4.14 9.39
CA LEU A 198 -1.73 5.10 9.45
C LEU A 198 -0.94 4.82 10.72
N GLU A 199 0.32 4.47 10.58
CA GLU A 199 1.25 4.26 11.69
C GLU A 199 2.36 5.31 11.59
N PHE A 200 2.36 6.26 12.53
CA PHE A 200 3.36 7.31 12.64
C PHE A 200 4.42 6.89 13.66
N SER A 201 5.66 6.68 13.20
CA SER A 201 6.76 6.24 14.06
C SER A 201 7.28 7.38 14.93
N GLU A 202 8.09 7.04 15.94
CA GLU A 202 8.85 8.01 16.73
C GLU A 202 9.99 8.68 15.94
N HIS A 203 10.29 8.21 14.73
CA HIS A 203 11.35 8.74 13.87
C HIS A 203 10.82 9.72 12.82
N GLY A 204 9.58 10.19 12.97
CA GLY A 204 8.95 11.12 12.03
C GLY A 204 8.74 10.48 10.67
N ARG A 205 8.34 9.21 10.61
CA ARG A 205 7.92 8.54 9.37
C ARG A 205 6.50 8.01 9.47
N LEU A 206 5.84 7.91 8.33
CA LEU A 206 4.50 7.37 8.19
C LEU A 206 4.55 6.08 7.37
N CYS A 207 3.91 5.03 7.89
CA CYS A 207 3.43 3.89 7.11
C CYS A 207 1.91 4.03 6.91
N LEU A 208 1.49 4.36 5.69
CA LEU A 208 0.09 4.33 5.27
C LEU A 208 -0.17 3.00 4.55
N SER A 209 -0.90 2.08 5.19
CA SER A 209 -1.19 0.76 4.62
C SER A 209 -2.67 0.53 4.34
N PHE A 210 -2.97 -0.32 3.36
CA PHE A 210 -4.34 -0.56 2.86
C PHE A 210 -4.43 -1.93 2.14
N SER A 211 -5.65 -2.43 1.95
CA SER A 211 -5.92 -3.74 1.32
C SER A 211 -6.06 -3.67 -0.21
N ASP A 212 -6.31 -2.49 -0.78
CA ASP A 212 -6.53 -2.30 -2.20
C ASP A 212 -5.30 -2.62 -3.08
N ALA A 213 -5.45 -3.61 -3.95
CA ALA A 213 -4.47 -3.88 -5.00
C ALA A 213 -4.52 -2.84 -6.12
N GLY A 214 -3.44 -2.77 -6.91
CA GLY A 214 -3.44 -1.97 -8.14
C GLY A 214 -3.21 -0.47 -7.95
N LEU A 215 -2.59 -0.03 -6.85
CA LEU A 215 -2.14 1.37 -6.71
C LEU A 215 -1.29 1.82 -7.92
N LEU A 216 -0.40 0.92 -8.38
CA LEU A 216 0.49 1.14 -9.51
C LEU A 216 -0.10 0.67 -10.85
N ALA A 217 -1.43 0.50 -10.95
CA ALA A 217 -2.07 0.12 -12.20
C ALA A 217 -2.06 1.32 -13.17
N PRO A 218 -1.46 1.19 -14.37
CA PRO A 218 -1.44 2.26 -15.35
C PRO A 218 -2.79 2.46 -16.03
N SER A 219 -3.11 3.70 -16.33
CA SER A 219 -4.25 4.05 -17.19
C SER A 219 -3.79 4.09 -18.64
N ALA A 220 -4.12 3.04 -19.39
CA ALA A 220 -3.84 2.96 -20.82
C ALA A 220 -5.05 2.38 -21.56
N SER A 221 -5.60 3.16 -22.50
CA SER A 221 -6.67 2.72 -23.40
C SER A 221 -6.14 2.06 -24.67
N GLU A 222 -4.88 2.33 -25.03
CA GLU A 222 -4.24 1.87 -26.26
C GLU A 222 -3.12 0.87 -25.97
N GLY A 223 -2.79 0.06 -26.97
CA GLY A 223 -1.69 -0.89 -26.94
C GLY A 223 -1.13 -1.13 -28.34
N LEU A 224 -0.20 -2.06 -28.51
CA LEU A 224 0.51 -2.30 -29.77
C LEU A 224 -0.38 -2.73 -30.95
N LYS A 225 -1.66 -3.06 -30.71
CA LYS A 225 -2.66 -3.26 -31.77
C LYS A 225 -2.97 -1.95 -32.53
N ASN A 226 -2.76 -0.80 -31.89
CA ASN A 226 -2.86 0.54 -32.46
C ASN A 226 -1.54 1.29 -32.17
N LEU A 227 -0.50 0.97 -32.96
CA LEU A 227 0.86 1.46 -32.69
C LEU A 227 0.94 2.99 -32.62
N GLN A 228 0.31 3.69 -33.57
CA GLN A 228 0.38 5.15 -33.62
C GLN A 228 -0.21 5.80 -32.36
N ALA A 229 -1.39 5.35 -31.91
CA ALA A 229 -2.00 5.90 -30.71
C ALA A 229 -1.23 5.48 -29.43
N PHE A 230 -0.63 4.29 -29.44
CA PHE A 230 0.17 3.81 -28.32
C PHE A 230 1.50 4.56 -28.18
N GLU A 231 2.17 4.90 -29.29
CA GLU A 231 3.37 5.75 -29.30
C GLU A 231 3.06 7.13 -28.73
N GLN A 232 1.98 7.76 -29.18
CA GLN A 232 1.52 9.04 -28.62
C GLN A 232 1.25 8.95 -27.11
N LEU A 233 0.57 7.89 -26.67
CA LEU A 233 0.28 7.66 -25.25
C LEU A 233 1.59 7.54 -24.43
N VAL A 234 2.58 6.81 -24.93
CA VAL A 234 3.90 6.66 -24.29
C VAL A 234 4.65 8.00 -24.24
N GLU A 235 4.65 8.76 -25.33
CA GLU A 235 5.30 10.07 -25.42
C GLU A 235 4.67 11.11 -24.46
N THR A 236 3.34 11.10 -24.33
CA THR A 236 2.63 11.99 -23.39
C THR A 236 2.79 11.59 -21.93
N GLY A 237 3.28 10.37 -21.67
CA GLY A 237 3.39 9.81 -20.34
C GLY A 237 2.13 9.06 -19.90
N ILE A 238 2.35 7.88 -19.31
CA ILE A 238 1.27 6.99 -18.88
C ILE A 238 1.01 7.18 -17.40
N ARG A 239 -0.20 7.61 -17.05
CA ARG A 239 -0.59 8.01 -15.68
C ARG A 239 -0.83 6.82 -14.75
N LEU A 240 -0.56 7.03 -13.47
CA LEU A 240 -0.88 6.13 -12.36
C LEU A 240 -1.94 6.77 -11.46
N PRO A 241 -3.22 6.81 -11.89
CA PRO A 241 -4.23 7.68 -11.28
C PRO A 241 -4.48 7.37 -9.80
N ARG A 242 -4.43 6.10 -9.38
CA ARG A 242 -4.60 5.73 -7.97
C ARG A 242 -3.41 6.15 -7.11
N LEU A 243 -2.19 6.06 -7.64
CA LEU A 243 -0.99 6.55 -6.97
C LEU A 243 -1.04 8.07 -6.82
N ASP A 244 -1.35 8.80 -7.90
CA ASP A 244 -1.47 10.26 -7.89
C ASP A 244 -2.51 10.74 -6.87
N LEU A 245 -3.68 10.08 -6.87
CA LEU A 245 -4.75 10.37 -5.91
C LEU A 245 -4.26 10.15 -4.48
N LEU A 246 -3.70 8.98 -4.18
CA LEU A 246 -3.26 8.65 -2.82
C LEU A 246 -2.15 9.60 -2.32
N LEU A 247 -1.16 9.90 -3.16
CA LEU A 247 -0.10 10.85 -2.81
C LEU A 247 -0.65 12.26 -2.57
N SER A 248 -1.69 12.68 -3.30
CA SER A 248 -2.36 13.96 -3.04
C SER A 248 -3.09 13.97 -1.69
N TRP A 249 -3.66 12.84 -1.25
CA TRP A 249 -4.24 12.71 0.09
C TRP A 249 -3.16 12.79 1.17
N VAL A 250 -2.05 12.06 1.00
CA VAL A 250 -0.92 12.12 1.94
C VAL A 250 -0.32 13.53 2.02
N HIS A 251 -0.19 14.20 0.87
CA HIS A 251 0.27 15.59 0.81
C HIS A 251 -0.67 16.53 1.53
N ARG A 252 -1.99 16.38 1.33
CA ARG A 252 -2.98 17.18 2.07
C ARG A 252 -2.94 16.89 3.58
N LEU A 253 -2.68 15.66 3.99
CA LEU A 253 -2.49 15.33 5.40
C LEU A 253 -1.28 16.06 5.98
N ALA A 254 -0.17 16.10 5.24
CA ALA A 254 1.01 16.89 5.63
C ALA A 254 0.63 18.36 5.83
N GLU A 255 -0.09 18.99 4.90
CA GLU A 255 -0.53 20.39 5.03
C GLU A 255 -1.41 20.66 6.27
N LEU A 256 -2.20 19.68 6.73
CA LEU A 256 -3.04 19.82 7.92
C LEU A 256 -2.25 19.79 9.24
N HIS A 257 -1.06 19.19 9.21
CA HIS A 257 -0.18 19.04 10.37
C HIS A 257 1.07 19.94 10.29
N ASP A 258 1.38 20.47 9.12
CA ASP A 258 2.41 21.48 8.92
C ASP A 258 1.91 22.85 9.39
N ASP A 259 2.01 23.08 10.70
CA ASP A 259 1.81 24.40 11.29
C ASP A 259 3.00 25.29 10.88
N ASN A 260 2.91 25.91 9.69
CA ASN A 260 3.86 26.86 9.07
C ASN A 260 4.26 28.08 9.95
N PHE A 261 3.81 28.13 11.21
CA PHE A 261 4.06 29.16 12.20
C PHE A 261 5.03 28.72 13.31
N ALA A 262 5.50 27.47 13.33
CA ALA A 262 6.58 27.04 14.20
C ALA A 262 7.94 27.54 13.68
N LEU A 263 8.17 28.85 13.74
CA LEU A 263 9.50 29.44 13.60
C LEU A 263 10.42 28.79 14.64
N SER A 264 11.33 27.91 14.22
CA SER A 264 12.43 27.52 15.08
C SER A 264 13.23 28.78 15.44
N PRO A 265 13.44 29.11 16.72
CA PRO A 265 14.33 30.21 17.08
C PRO A 265 15.73 29.82 16.59
N LYS A 266 16.24 30.53 15.59
CA LYS A 266 17.65 30.43 15.21
C LYS A 266 18.47 30.70 16.48
N PRO A 267 19.37 29.80 16.90
CA PRO A 267 20.24 30.09 18.02
C PRO A 267 21.06 31.32 17.65
N LEU A 268 20.96 32.37 18.48
CA LEU A 268 21.84 33.52 18.41
C LEU A 268 23.27 32.98 18.53
N LYS A 269 24.03 33.06 17.44
CA LYS A 269 25.48 32.89 17.49
C LYS A 269 26.01 33.95 18.46
N ASN A 270 26.46 33.51 19.62
CA ASN A 270 27.28 34.31 20.50
C ASN A 270 28.50 34.77 19.69
N MET A 271 28.53 36.07 19.35
CA MET A 271 29.78 36.72 18.98
C MET A 271 30.52 36.94 20.31
N GLU A 272 31.47 36.06 20.60
CA GLU A 272 32.50 36.36 21.59
C GLU A 272 33.50 37.36 20.98
N TYR A 273 33.83 38.37 21.79
CA TYR A 273 34.73 39.48 21.51
C TYR A 273 36.20 39.04 21.43
#